data_AF-A0A3R9EGX2-F1
#
_entry.id   AF-A0A3R9EGX2-F1
#
_cell.length_a   1.000
_cell.length_b   1.000
_cell.length_c   1.000
_cell.angle_alpha   90.00
_cell.angle_beta   90.00
_cell.angle_gamma   90.00
#
_symmetry.space_group_name_H-M   'P 1'
#
loop_
_entity.id
_entity.type
_entity.pdbx_description
1 polymer ?
#
loop_
_entity_poly.entity_id
_entity_poly.type
_entity_poly.pdbx_seq_one_letter_code
_entity_poly.pdbx_strand_id
1 'polypeptide(L)'
;MVNKNTTDIFIDVTGLSGEVYTALNIVVAALADRGGRIESVKINYPEGGSKITPDLSPEKRIISMDEVKSLVGMVFTSEEVAGHLRRMRYAASPAGTNAVEIEIPPYRADILHNYDIIEDIAISVGFDNIEAIFPSTSTIGKAHPLSLMQDDIRGIMVGLGYSEVMPFTLTSEKVHFDNMRRPHTEDVFFP
;
A
#
# COMPACT_ATOMS: atom_id res chain seq x y z
N MET A 1 -13.88 33.18 -0.01
CA MET A 1 -13.23 32.46 1.11
C MET A 1 -14.31 31.66 1.84
N VAL A 2 -14.10 30.37 2.08
CA VAL A 2 -15.08 29.46 2.69
C VAL A 2 -15.19 29.74 4.20
N ASN A 3 -16.41 29.72 4.74
CA ASN A 3 -16.68 29.86 6.16
C ASN A 3 -17.89 29.01 6.60
N LYS A 4 -18.25 29.04 7.88
CA LYS A 4 -19.35 28.23 8.46
C LYS A 4 -20.74 28.47 7.86
N ASN A 5 -20.94 29.60 7.17
CA ASN A 5 -22.20 29.93 6.52
C ASN A 5 -22.19 29.58 5.01
N THR A 6 -21.08 29.07 4.49
CA THR A 6 -20.97 28.68 3.08
C THR A 6 -21.84 27.46 2.81
N THR A 7 -22.76 27.58 1.86
CA THR A 7 -23.67 26.51 1.40
C THR A 7 -23.13 25.77 0.19
N ASP A 8 -22.47 26.50 -0.71
CA ASP A 8 -22.01 26.01 -2.00
C ASP A 8 -20.50 26.18 -2.13
N ILE A 9 -19.82 25.12 -2.58
CA ILE A 9 -18.36 25.08 -2.70
C ILE A 9 -18.00 24.73 -4.13
N PHE A 10 -17.27 25.64 -4.79
CA PHE A 10 -16.58 25.33 -6.03
C PHE A 10 -15.21 24.74 -5.72
N ILE A 11 -14.91 23.57 -6.29
CA ILE A 11 -13.67 22.83 -6.05
C ILE A 11 -12.86 22.86 -7.34
N ASP A 12 -11.66 23.39 -7.25
CA ASP A 12 -10.68 23.41 -8.33
C ASP A 12 -9.44 22.61 -7.90
N VAL A 13 -8.99 21.72 -8.77
CA VAL A 13 -7.82 20.88 -8.56
C VAL A 13 -6.94 20.97 -9.81
N THR A 14 -5.79 21.62 -9.66
CA THR A 14 -4.82 21.81 -10.74
C THR A 14 -3.54 21.03 -10.45
N GLY A 15 -2.94 20.44 -11.48
CA GLY A 15 -1.71 19.66 -11.40
C GLY A 15 -1.19 19.28 -12.78
N LEU A 16 0.00 18.68 -12.84
CA LEU A 16 0.66 18.31 -14.09
C LEU A 16 0.23 16.93 -14.62
N SER A 17 -0.55 16.17 -13.83
CA SER A 17 -0.82 14.76 -14.06
C SER A 17 -2.28 14.42 -13.76
N GLY A 18 -2.73 13.23 -14.19
CA GLY A 18 -4.13 12.82 -14.16
C GLY A 18 -4.69 12.55 -12.76
N GLU A 19 -3.85 12.41 -11.75
CA GLU A 19 -4.19 12.11 -10.36
C GLU A 19 -5.01 13.24 -9.71
N VAL A 20 -5.04 14.43 -10.32
CA VAL A 20 -5.94 15.53 -9.93
C VAL A 20 -7.42 15.12 -9.96
N TYR A 21 -7.81 14.24 -10.89
CA TYR A 21 -9.18 13.73 -10.97
C TYR A 21 -9.50 12.82 -9.81
N THR A 22 -8.54 12.00 -9.39
CA THR A 22 -8.66 11.14 -8.21
C THR A 22 -8.82 11.98 -6.95
N ALA A 23 -7.98 13.00 -6.77
CA ALA A 23 -8.10 13.93 -5.65
C ALA A 23 -9.47 14.63 -5.64
N LEU A 24 -9.94 15.09 -6.81
CA LEU A 24 -11.29 15.66 -6.95
C LEU A 24 -12.37 14.66 -6.52
N ASN A 25 -12.33 13.42 -7.04
CA ASN A 25 -13.28 12.35 -6.74
C ASN A 25 -13.32 12.01 -5.25
N ILE A 26 -12.17 11.98 -4.57
CA ILE A 26 -12.08 11.76 -3.12
C ILE A 26 -12.77 12.89 -2.36
N VAL A 27 -12.48 14.15 -2.71
CA VAL A 27 -13.04 15.32 -2.01
C VAL A 27 -14.54 15.42 -2.22
N VAL A 28 -15.03 15.29 -3.46
CA VAL A 28 -16.48 15.38 -3.74
C VAL A 28 -17.26 14.21 -3.13
N ALA A 29 -16.72 12.98 -3.15
CA ALA A 29 -17.35 11.84 -2.49
C ALA A 29 -17.43 12.05 -0.97
N ALA A 30 -16.36 12.57 -0.35
CA ALA A 30 -16.35 12.87 1.08
C ALA A 30 -17.36 13.96 1.48
N LEU A 31 -17.63 14.94 0.61
CA LEU A 31 -18.66 15.95 0.83
C LEU A 31 -20.06 15.37 0.62
N ALA A 32 -20.24 14.50 -0.37
CA ALA A 32 -21.51 13.81 -0.60
C ALA A 32 -21.90 12.90 0.58
N ASP A 33 -20.94 12.17 1.15
CA ASP A 33 -21.13 11.36 2.36
C ASP A 33 -21.61 12.20 3.56
N ARG A 34 -21.33 13.52 3.55
CA ARG A 34 -21.76 14.47 4.59
C ARG A 34 -23.09 15.17 4.25
N GLY A 35 -23.80 14.71 3.24
CA GLY A 35 -25.08 15.26 2.79
C GLY A 35 -24.97 16.34 1.70
N GLY A 36 -23.77 16.57 1.15
CA GLY A 36 -23.58 17.45 0.00
C GLY A 36 -24.19 16.87 -1.27
N ARG A 37 -24.61 17.75 -2.18
CA ARG A 37 -25.04 17.35 -3.53
C ARG A 37 -23.91 17.65 -4.51
N ILE A 38 -23.49 16.65 -5.28
CA ILE A 38 -22.45 16.81 -6.30
C ILE A 38 -23.08 17.41 -7.56
N GLU A 39 -22.48 18.48 -8.06
CA GLU A 39 -22.78 19.05 -9.37
C GLU A 39 -21.57 18.92 -10.30
N SER A 40 -21.81 18.84 -11.60
CA SER A 40 -20.76 18.62 -12.60
C SER A 40 -20.36 19.91 -13.31
N VAL A 41 -19.07 20.02 -13.62
CA VAL A 41 -18.47 21.12 -14.37
C VAL A 41 -17.89 20.60 -15.68
N LYS A 42 -18.16 21.32 -16.77
CA LYS A 42 -17.55 21.06 -18.08
C LYS A 42 -16.28 21.89 -18.23
N ILE A 43 -15.14 21.20 -18.32
CA ILE A 43 -13.83 21.78 -18.60
C ILE A 43 -13.64 21.79 -20.12
N ASN A 44 -13.33 22.94 -20.71
CA ASN A 44 -12.99 23.06 -22.13
C ASN A 44 -11.48 23.30 -22.26
N TYR A 45 -10.78 22.45 -23.00
CA TYR A 45 -9.32 22.53 -23.13
C TYR A 45 -8.90 23.47 -24.26
N PRO A 46 -7.81 24.25 -24.10
CA PRO A 46 -7.30 25.13 -25.15
C PRO A 46 -6.96 24.40 -26.45
N GLU A 47 -6.54 23.14 -26.32
CA GLU A 47 -6.04 22.29 -27.41
C GLU A 47 -7.19 21.60 -28.17
N GLY A 48 -8.44 21.87 -27.76
CA GLY A 48 -9.64 21.20 -28.23
C GLY A 48 -10.09 20.07 -27.29
N GLY A 49 -11.39 19.78 -27.32
CA GLY A 49 -12.02 18.79 -26.46
C GLY A 49 -12.60 19.38 -25.17
N SER A 50 -13.46 18.59 -24.53
CA SER A 50 -14.07 18.96 -23.25
C SER A 50 -14.28 17.73 -22.38
N LYS A 51 -14.18 17.90 -21.06
CA LYS A 51 -14.40 16.83 -20.08
C LYS A 51 -15.43 17.29 -19.05
N ILE A 52 -16.39 16.43 -18.73
CA ILE A 52 -17.32 16.64 -17.61
C ILE A 52 -16.66 16.03 -16.37
N THR A 53 -16.65 16.78 -15.27
CA THR A 53 -16.04 16.40 -14.00
C THR A 53 -16.96 16.70 -12.83
N PRO A 54 -16.88 15.97 -11.70
CA PRO A 54 -16.14 14.73 -11.52
C PRO A 54 -16.74 13.57 -12.34
N ASP A 55 -15.91 12.62 -12.76
CA ASP A 55 -16.37 11.34 -13.31
C ASP A 55 -16.36 10.31 -12.17
N LEU A 56 -17.56 9.88 -11.79
CA LEU A 56 -17.78 8.97 -10.68
C LEU A 56 -18.19 7.56 -11.14
N SER A 57 -17.93 7.22 -12.40
CA SER A 57 -18.17 5.88 -12.93
C SER A 57 -17.26 4.87 -12.22
N PRO A 58 -17.80 3.77 -11.67
CA PRO A 58 -16.98 2.75 -11.01
C PRO A 58 -16.18 1.93 -12.01
N GLU A 59 -15.00 1.47 -11.60
CA GLU A 59 -14.23 0.49 -12.36
C GLU A 59 -14.80 -0.92 -12.12
N LYS A 60 -15.02 -1.69 -13.18
CA LYS A 60 -15.54 -3.05 -13.08
C LYS A 60 -14.42 -4.07 -13.09
N ARG A 61 -14.47 -5.02 -12.15
CA ARG A 61 -13.59 -6.19 -12.10
C ARG A 61 -14.36 -7.46 -11.79
N ILE A 62 -13.75 -8.58 -12.14
CA ILE A 62 -14.25 -9.93 -11.83
C ILE A 62 -13.11 -10.68 -11.17
N ILE A 63 -13.39 -11.33 -10.05
CA ILE A 63 -12.48 -12.26 -9.38
C ILE A 63 -13.11 -13.63 -9.30
N SER A 64 -12.28 -14.68 -9.41
CA SER A 64 -12.70 -16.06 -9.24
C SER A 64 -12.55 -16.52 -7.79
N MET A 65 -13.36 -17.51 -7.36
CA MET A 65 -13.20 -18.08 -6.01
C MET A 65 -11.91 -18.88 -5.86
N ASP A 66 -11.36 -19.39 -6.97
CA ASP A 66 -10.06 -20.06 -6.98
C ASP A 66 -8.91 -19.11 -6.64
N GLU A 67 -8.94 -17.87 -7.15
CA GLU A 67 -7.97 -16.83 -6.78
C GLU A 67 -8.07 -16.47 -5.29
N VAL A 68 -9.30 -16.26 -4.80
CA VAL A 68 -9.54 -15.96 -3.38
C VAL A 68 -9.01 -17.10 -2.50
N LYS A 69 -9.33 -18.34 -2.84
CA LYS A 69 -8.87 -19.53 -2.11
C LYS A 69 -7.35 -19.64 -2.12
N SER A 70 -6.71 -19.40 -3.27
CA SER A 70 -5.26 -19.52 -3.41
C SER A 70 -4.49 -18.52 -2.55
N LEU A 71 -5.06 -17.34 -2.29
CA LEU A 71 -4.37 -16.26 -1.58
C LEU A 71 -4.79 -16.15 -0.11
N VAL A 72 -6.09 -16.28 0.19
CA VAL A 72 -6.60 -16.24 1.57
C VAL A 72 -6.41 -17.58 2.27
N GLY A 73 -6.39 -18.69 1.52
CA GLY A 73 -6.28 -20.04 2.07
C GLY A 73 -7.59 -20.63 2.60
N MET A 74 -8.72 -19.94 2.41
CA MET A 74 -10.04 -20.36 2.86
C MET A 74 -10.99 -20.56 1.68
N VAL A 75 -11.98 -21.45 1.83
CA VAL A 75 -13.01 -21.69 0.83
C VAL A 75 -14.24 -20.87 1.18
N PHE A 76 -14.69 -20.04 0.23
CA PHE A 76 -15.90 -19.23 0.35
C PHE A 76 -16.82 -19.51 -0.82
N THR A 77 -18.11 -19.29 -0.61
CA THR A 77 -19.10 -19.16 -1.68
C THR A 77 -19.03 -17.75 -2.30
N SER A 78 -19.51 -17.61 -3.54
CA SER A 78 -19.57 -16.30 -4.21
C SER A 78 -20.44 -15.29 -3.46
N GLU A 79 -21.48 -15.72 -2.74
CA GLU A 79 -22.31 -14.84 -1.91
C GLU A 79 -21.57 -14.38 -0.64
N GLU A 80 -20.81 -15.26 0.01
CA GLU A 80 -19.99 -14.86 1.17
C GLU A 80 -18.95 -13.82 0.77
N VAL A 81 -18.23 -14.04 -0.33
CA VAL A 81 -17.24 -13.08 -0.85
C VAL A 81 -17.90 -11.75 -1.20
N ALA A 82 -19.04 -11.77 -1.90
CA ALA A 82 -19.78 -10.54 -2.19
C ALA A 82 -20.20 -9.82 -0.90
N GLY A 83 -20.62 -10.55 0.14
CA GLY A 83 -20.92 -10.02 1.46
C GLY A 83 -19.71 -9.36 2.13
N HIS A 84 -18.53 -9.99 2.06
CA HIS A 84 -17.28 -9.44 2.59
C HIS A 84 -16.90 -8.13 1.88
N LEU A 85 -16.98 -8.09 0.55
CA LEU A 85 -16.65 -6.93 -0.26
C LEU A 85 -17.64 -5.77 -0.07
N ARG A 86 -18.94 -6.05 0.10
CA ARG A 86 -19.93 -5.02 0.44
C ARG A 86 -19.60 -4.32 1.76
N ARG A 87 -19.10 -5.05 2.77
CA ARG A 87 -18.64 -4.45 4.03
C ARG A 87 -17.43 -3.53 3.83
N MET A 88 -16.61 -3.81 2.82
CA MET A 88 -15.46 -2.99 2.40
C MET A 88 -15.82 -1.90 1.39
N ARG A 89 -17.10 -1.58 1.25
CA ARG A 89 -17.65 -0.49 0.41
C ARG A 89 -17.51 -0.71 -1.10
N TYR A 90 -17.33 -1.95 -1.54
CA TYR A 90 -17.52 -2.31 -2.95
C TYR A 90 -18.99 -2.55 -3.24
N ALA A 91 -19.42 -2.22 -4.46
CA ALA A 91 -20.63 -2.82 -5.00
C ALA A 91 -20.25 -4.19 -5.58
N ALA A 92 -20.68 -5.27 -4.93
CA ALA A 92 -20.29 -6.63 -5.31
C ALA A 92 -21.50 -7.56 -5.39
N SER A 93 -21.51 -8.41 -6.41
CA SER A 93 -22.58 -9.38 -6.67
C SER A 93 -22.02 -10.69 -7.23
N PRO A 94 -22.58 -11.86 -6.83
CA PRO A 94 -22.20 -13.13 -7.44
C PRO A 94 -22.39 -13.13 -8.96
N ALA A 95 -21.39 -13.60 -9.68
CA ALA A 95 -21.43 -13.84 -11.12
C ALA A 95 -21.35 -15.36 -11.37
N GLY A 96 -22.47 -16.04 -11.11
CA GLY A 96 -22.54 -17.50 -11.13
C GLY A 96 -21.95 -18.14 -9.86
N THR A 97 -21.45 -19.38 -9.99
CA THR A 97 -21.02 -20.19 -8.83
C THR A 97 -19.55 -19.99 -8.44
N ASN A 98 -18.69 -19.54 -9.36
CA ASN A 98 -17.24 -19.46 -9.13
C ASN A 98 -16.64 -18.06 -9.32
N ALA A 99 -17.47 -17.00 -9.42
CA ALA A 99 -16.98 -15.65 -9.62
C ALA A 99 -17.87 -14.60 -8.94
N VAL A 100 -17.29 -13.41 -8.72
CA VAL A 100 -17.97 -12.22 -8.20
C VAL A 100 -17.64 -11.04 -9.11
N GLU A 101 -18.67 -10.33 -9.58
CA GLU A 101 -18.52 -9.03 -10.25
C GLU A 101 -18.46 -7.93 -9.20
N ILE A 102 -17.51 -7.01 -9.39
CA ILE A 102 -17.14 -5.96 -8.45
C ILE A 102 -17.11 -4.63 -9.18
N GLU A 103 -17.74 -3.64 -8.59
CA GLU A 103 -17.67 -2.25 -8.95
C GLU A 103 -16.87 -1.51 -7.87
N ILE A 104 -15.67 -1.09 -8.27
CA ILE A 104 -14.72 -0.36 -7.44
C ILE A 104 -15.12 1.11 -7.47
N PRO A 105 -15.39 1.73 -6.32
CA PRO A 105 -15.78 3.13 -6.30
C PRO A 105 -14.61 4.03 -6.74
N PRO A 106 -14.90 5.13 -7.45
CA PRO A 106 -13.90 5.98 -8.12
C PRO A 106 -13.00 6.78 -7.16
N TYR A 107 -13.27 6.72 -5.84
CA TYR A 107 -12.43 7.32 -4.80
C TYR A 107 -11.38 6.35 -4.23
N ARG A 108 -11.45 5.04 -4.55
CA ARG A 108 -10.47 4.02 -4.16
C ARG A 108 -9.33 3.97 -5.17
N ALA A 109 -8.36 4.87 -5.00
CA ALA A 109 -7.18 4.96 -5.85
C ALA A 109 -6.12 3.89 -5.56
N ASP A 110 -6.24 3.25 -4.40
CA ASP A 110 -5.34 2.24 -3.87
C ASP A 110 -5.52 0.86 -4.51
N ILE A 111 -6.62 0.64 -5.23
CA ILE A 111 -6.91 -0.63 -5.90
C ILE A 111 -6.31 -0.64 -7.30
N LEU A 112 -5.19 -1.35 -7.46
CA LEU A 112 -4.45 -1.45 -8.72
C LEU A 112 -4.56 -2.87 -9.32
N HIS A 113 -4.65 -3.88 -8.45
CA HIS A 113 -4.69 -5.29 -8.80
C HIS A 113 -5.85 -6.01 -8.11
N ASN A 114 -6.21 -7.18 -8.62
CA ASN A 114 -7.17 -8.07 -7.95
C ASN A 114 -6.70 -8.51 -6.56
N TYR A 115 -5.40 -8.37 -6.26
CA TYR A 115 -4.84 -8.77 -4.97
C TYR A 115 -5.22 -7.79 -3.86
N ASP A 116 -5.38 -6.51 -4.19
CA ASP A 116 -5.83 -5.49 -3.23
C ASP A 116 -7.30 -5.74 -2.81
N ILE A 117 -8.11 -6.22 -3.77
CA ILE A 117 -9.49 -6.67 -3.50
C ILE A 117 -9.49 -7.91 -2.58
N ILE A 118 -8.57 -8.85 -2.81
CA ILE A 118 -8.46 -10.08 -2.02
C ILE A 118 -7.92 -9.79 -0.61
N GLU A 119 -7.03 -8.81 -0.47
CA GLU A 119 -6.60 -8.27 0.83
C GLU A 119 -7.81 -7.71 1.60
N ASP A 120 -8.67 -6.92 0.97
CA ASP A 120 -9.90 -6.41 1.59
C ASP A 120 -10.85 -7.53 2.03
N ILE A 121 -10.91 -8.65 1.28
CA ILE A 121 -11.65 -9.85 1.72
C ILE A 121 -11.02 -10.40 2.99
N ALA A 122 -9.69 -10.58 3.04
CA ALA A 122 -8.98 -11.08 4.22
C ALA A 122 -9.18 -10.18 5.45
N ILE A 123 -9.13 -8.85 5.28
CA ILE A 123 -9.40 -7.90 6.37
C ILE A 123 -10.85 -8.03 6.85
N SER A 124 -11.81 -8.19 5.93
CA SER A 124 -13.24 -8.32 6.25
C SER A 124 -13.59 -9.64 6.94
N VAL A 125 -12.79 -10.69 6.72
CA VAL A 125 -12.81 -11.96 7.47
C VAL A 125 -12.18 -11.79 8.85
N GLY A 126 -11.11 -10.99 8.93
CA GLY A 126 -10.28 -10.81 10.11
C GLY A 126 -9.15 -11.84 10.13
N PHE A 127 -7.90 -11.37 10.17
CA PHE A 127 -6.72 -12.24 10.10
C PHE A 127 -6.68 -13.33 11.18
N ASP A 128 -7.23 -13.05 12.37
CA ASP A 128 -7.31 -14.02 13.47
C ASP A 128 -8.20 -15.25 13.15
N ASN A 129 -9.10 -15.11 12.17
CA ASN A 129 -9.98 -16.19 11.73
C ASN A 129 -9.39 -17.03 10.59
N ILE A 130 -8.20 -16.66 10.08
CA ILE A 130 -7.51 -17.39 9.03
C ILE A 130 -6.60 -18.44 9.68
N GLU A 131 -6.79 -19.71 9.32
CA GLU A 131 -6.01 -20.81 9.90
C GLU A 131 -4.52 -20.70 9.51
N ALA A 132 -3.65 -20.66 10.52
CA ALA A 132 -2.21 -20.66 10.31
C ALA A 132 -1.73 -22.07 9.92
N ILE A 133 -1.25 -22.20 8.68
CA ILE A 133 -0.69 -23.45 8.15
C ILE A 133 0.85 -23.35 8.06
N PHE A 134 1.54 -24.43 8.43
CA PHE A 134 2.97 -24.51 8.16
C PHE A 134 3.22 -24.68 6.65
N PRO A 135 4.20 -23.97 6.08
CA PRO A 135 4.56 -24.17 4.68
C PRO A 135 5.03 -25.60 4.44
N SER A 136 4.66 -26.16 3.30
CA SER A 136 5.04 -27.52 2.90
C SER A 136 6.55 -27.69 2.68
N THR A 137 7.25 -26.58 2.43
CA THR A 137 8.71 -26.52 2.28
C THR A 137 9.38 -26.32 3.64
N SER A 138 9.69 -27.43 4.32
CA SER A 138 10.52 -27.39 5.53
C SER A 138 12.00 -27.34 5.16
N THR A 139 12.73 -26.39 5.73
CA THR A 139 14.20 -26.30 5.62
C THR A 139 14.81 -26.16 7.01
N ILE A 140 16.02 -26.66 7.19
CA ILE A 140 16.77 -26.49 8.43
C ILE A 140 17.61 -25.22 8.28
N GLY A 141 17.30 -24.20 9.08
CA GLY A 141 18.09 -22.99 9.17
C GLY A 141 19.53 -23.31 9.61
N LYS A 142 20.51 -22.67 8.96
CA LYS A 142 21.92 -22.70 9.37
C LYS A 142 22.41 -21.28 9.55
N ALA A 143 23.19 -21.06 10.60
CA ALA A 143 23.87 -19.78 10.77
C ALA A 143 24.86 -19.56 9.62
N HIS A 144 25.00 -18.30 9.20
CA HIS A 144 26.02 -17.94 8.22
C HIS A 144 27.41 -18.20 8.82
N PRO A 145 28.36 -18.83 8.11
CA PRO A 145 29.67 -19.19 8.67
C PRO A 145 30.42 -18.01 9.30
N LEU A 146 30.30 -16.81 8.72
CA LEU A 146 30.90 -15.59 9.29
C LEU A 146 30.32 -15.22 10.65
N SER A 147 29.02 -15.43 10.88
CA SER A 147 28.39 -15.12 12.16
C SER A 147 28.91 -16.04 13.27
N LEU A 148 29.05 -17.35 12.98
CA LEU A 148 29.64 -18.31 13.93
C LEU A 148 31.07 -17.91 14.31
N MET A 149 31.88 -17.54 13.32
CA MET A 149 33.25 -17.07 13.54
C MET A 149 33.30 -15.76 14.35
N GLN A 150 32.39 -14.82 14.06
CA GLN A 150 32.30 -13.56 14.80
C GLN A 150 31.94 -13.79 16.27
N ASP A 151 31.02 -14.72 16.55
CA ASP A 151 30.60 -15.06 17.91
C ASP A 151 31.75 -15.68 18.71
N ASP A 152 32.53 -16.58 18.11
CA ASP A 152 33.72 -17.16 18.73
C ASP A 152 34.77 -16.08 19.07
N ILE A 153 35.05 -15.19 18.11
CA ILE A 153 36.00 -14.08 18.31
C ILE A 153 35.52 -13.14 19.41
N ARG A 154 34.24 -12.78 19.41
CA ARG A 154 33.64 -11.93 20.45
C ARG A 154 33.83 -12.56 21.84
N GLY A 155 33.55 -13.86 21.97
CA GLY A 155 33.75 -14.60 23.22
C GLY A 155 35.20 -14.55 23.72
N ILE A 156 36.16 -14.73 22.81
CA ILE A 156 37.59 -14.62 23.14
C ILE A 156 37.94 -13.21 23.60
N MET A 157 37.50 -12.17 22.88
CA MET A 157 37.80 -10.77 23.22
C MET A 157 37.23 -10.38 24.59
N VAL A 158 36.01 -10.82 24.92
CA VAL A 158 35.42 -10.62 26.25
C VAL A 158 36.22 -11.36 27.32
N GLY A 159 36.64 -12.61 27.07
CA GLY A 159 37.47 -13.39 27.99
C GLY A 159 38.85 -12.75 28.26
N LEU A 160 39.37 -11.97 27.32
CA LEU A 160 40.59 -11.17 27.47
C LEU A 160 40.36 -9.82 28.18
N GLY A 161 39.12 -9.49 28.56
CA GLY A 161 38.77 -8.28 29.30
C GLY A 161 38.42 -7.06 28.43
N TYR A 162 38.17 -7.24 27.12
CA TYR A 162 37.69 -6.16 26.26
C TYR A 162 36.17 -5.98 26.39
N SER A 163 35.71 -4.74 26.17
CA SER A 163 34.30 -4.40 26.08
C SER A 163 33.89 -4.22 24.62
N GLU A 164 32.79 -4.84 24.21
CA GLU A 164 32.22 -4.64 22.89
C GLU A 164 31.54 -3.27 22.77
N VAL A 165 31.74 -2.60 21.63
CA VAL A 165 31.11 -1.33 21.29
C VAL A 165 30.56 -1.40 19.86
N MET A 166 29.42 -0.76 19.61
CA MET A 166 28.79 -0.70 18.29
C MET A 166 28.72 0.75 17.81
N PRO A 167 29.77 1.27 17.14
CA PRO A 167 29.79 2.63 16.64
C PRO A 167 28.87 2.79 15.41
N PHE A 168 28.51 4.03 15.11
CA PHE A 168 27.80 4.35 13.86
C PHE A 168 28.66 4.01 12.64
N THR A 169 28.02 3.46 11.60
CA THR A 169 28.68 3.17 10.32
C THR A 169 29.03 4.45 9.56
N LEU A 170 28.22 5.51 9.72
CA LEU A 170 28.47 6.81 9.11
C LEU A 170 29.39 7.64 10.01
N THR A 171 30.42 8.22 9.40
CA THR A 171 31.38 9.12 10.04
C THR A 171 31.72 10.26 9.08
N SER A 172 32.63 11.16 9.48
CA SER A 172 33.13 12.24 8.64
C SER A 172 34.47 11.90 8.01
N GLU A 173 34.76 12.50 6.85
CA GLU A 173 36.06 12.41 6.19
C GLU A 173 37.21 12.75 7.15
N LYS A 174 37.02 13.79 7.96
CA LYS A 174 37.99 14.21 8.97
C LYS A 174 38.40 13.09 9.92
N VAL A 175 37.42 12.31 10.40
CA VAL A 175 37.68 11.20 11.32
C VAL A 175 38.28 10.01 10.58
N HIS A 176 37.81 9.72 9.36
CA HIS A 176 38.24 8.54 8.60
C HIS A 176 39.63 8.68 7.96
N PHE A 177 39.97 9.88 7.47
CA PHE A 177 41.21 10.17 6.74
C PHE A 177 42.16 11.08 7.51
N ASP A 178 41.75 12.32 7.80
CA ASP A 178 42.66 13.35 8.31
C ASP A 178 43.25 12.97 9.68
N ASN A 179 42.39 12.61 10.62
CA ASN A 179 42.80 12.19 11.97
C ASN A 179 43.65 10.91 11.94
N MET A 180 43.38 10.01 10.99
CA MET A 180 44.11 8.76 10.80
C MET A 180 45.37 8.92 9.94
N ARG A 181 45.63 10.12 9.41
CA ARG A 181 46.75 10.47 8.51
C ARG A 181 46.82 9.59 7.28
N ARG A 182 45.67 9.32 6.67
CA ARG A 182 45.54 8.51 5.44
C ARG A 182 45.13 9.41 4.27
N PRO A 183 45.58 9.12 3.03
CA PRO A 183 45.11 9.84 1.85
C PRO A 183 43.63 9.56 1.62
N HIS A 184 42.93 10.55 1.09
CA HIS A 184 41.54 10.41 0.65
C HIS A 184 41.45 9.46 -0.54
N THR A 185 40.42 8.62 -0.57
CA THR A 185 40.17 7.65 -1.63
C THR A 185 38.74 7.79 -2.16
N GLU A 186 38.55 7.56 -3.46
CA GLU A 186 37.27 7.78 -4.14
C GLU A 186 36.24 6.67 -3.90
N ASP A 187 36.64 5.57 -3.24
CA ASP A 187 35.80 4.40 -2.94
C ASP A 187 34.97 4.55 -1.64
N VAL A 188 35.12 5.65 -0.91
CA VAL A 188 34.37 5.92 0.32
C VAL A 188 33.51 7.17 0.15
N PHE A 189 32.19 6.98 0.16
CA PHE A 189 31.23 8.07 0.05
C PHE A 189 30.80 8.56 1.44
N PHE A 190 30.87 9.86 1.66
CA PHE A 190 30.41 10.52 2.89
C PHE A 190 29.12 11.28 2.60
N PRO A 191 28.11 11.20 3.50
CA PRO A 191 26.86 11.94 3.35
C PRO A 191 27.03 13.46 3.51
#